data_AF-A0A2P9HF36-F1
#
_entry.id   AF-A0A2P9HF36-F1
#
_cell.length_a   1.000
_cell.length_b   1.000
_cell.length_c   1.000
_cell.angle_alpha   90.00
_cell.angle_beta   90.00
_cell.angle_gamma   90.00
#
_symmetry.space_group_name_H-M   'P 1'
#
loop_
_entity.id
_entity.type
_entity.pdbx_description
1 polymer ?
#
loop_
_entity_poly.entity_id
_entity_poly.type
_entity_poly.pdbx_seq_one_letter_code
_entity_poly.pdbx_strand_id
1 'polypeptide(L)'
;MLEDFEHAEAIFVIGQNTGTNSPRMMTNLVEARKRGAPIVAVNPMPERALIRFTEPQDVVQMATFGSTAVASEFVHIRIGGDLALIKGMMKVIFEREAAGEKIIDHDFIEKNTVGLEAIRDDAMAQNWEDIVRVSGLEEAQIRRCAEIYIRSRATIICYGMGLTQHQQGSRLLQQVANLLLLRGNFGKPGARISPIRGHSNVQGDRTVGIDEKPTQAYLDRVRDVFGFEPPRNHGHHAVETVEAMHAGTAKVFIGLGGNFIRAISDTDRSYDAMRKLELTVGITTKLNRGHLVHGKEALILPVVARSEWIRTSKGEQFVTIEDSMSNVTASRGVLTPASPLVKPEVEIVCRMAMAALPDSQIPWESYIHDYNLIRDKIAAVYPEIYSDFSEKIKNPRGFHLDIPPRRRVWPTPNGKANFLPLPGLDVNNPVDDPTMLRLATVRSHDQFNTTIYSYNDRYRGVYNDRMVLFMNRMISLIAVCWTVM
;
A
#
# COMPACT_ATOMS: atom_id res chain seq x y z
N MET A 1 8.34 2.13 16.52
CA MET A 1 7.00 2.34 15.87
C MET A 1 6.13 1.08 15.80
N LEU A 2 6.69 -0.13 15.68
CA LEU A 2 5.93 -1.35 15.97
C LEU A 2 5.39 -1.37 17.41
N GLU A 3 6.03 -0.62 18.32
CA GLU A 3 5.56 -0.32 19.68
C GLU A 3 4.11 0.16 19.77
N ASP A 4 3.54 0.81 18.75
CA ASP A 4 2.10 1.17 18.82
C ASP A 4 1.23 -0.09 18.92
N PHE A 5 1.63 -1.21 18.28
CA PHE A 5 0.93 -2.48 18.45
C PHE A 5 1.08 -3.02 19.88
N GLU A 6 2.06 -2.58 20.65
CA GLU A 6 2.26 -2.96 22.06
C GLU A 6 1.28 -2.25 23.00
N HIS A 7 0.73 -1.12 22.58
CA HIS A 7 -0.17 -0.29 23.38
C HIS A 7 -1.61 -0.24 22.84
N ALA A 8 -1.88 -0.82 21.68
CA ALA A 8 -3.21 -0.83 21.09
C ALA A 8 -4.25 -1.52 21.98
N GLU A 9 -5.38 -0.85 22.20
CA GLU A 9 -6.54 -1.40 22.93
C GLU A 9 -7.56 -2.04 21.97
N ALA A 10 -7.53 -1.72 20.68
CA ALA A 10 -8.26 -2.45 19.64
C ALA A 10 -7.53 -2.35 18.29
N ILE A 11 -7.61 -3.39 17.49
CA ILE A 11 -7.02 -3.42 16.15
C ILE A 11 -8.08 -3.83 15.13
N PHE A 12 -8.26 -3.03 14.09
CA PHE A 12 -9.09 -3.38 12.93
C PHE A 12 -8.17 -3.69 11.76
N VAL A 13 -8.38 -4.83 11.10
CA VAL A 13 -7.64 -5.25 9.90
C VAL A 13 -8.65 -5.31 8.76
N ILE A 14 -8.63 -4.31 7.89
CA ILE A 14 -9.68 -4.08 6.87
C ILE A 14 -9.10 -4.25 5.46
N GLY A 15 -9.70 -5.12 4.66
CA GLY A 15 -9.27 -5.33 3.27
C GLY A 15 -7.82 -5.80 3.17
N GLN A 16 -7.32 -6.50 4.20
CA GLN A 16 -5.97 -7.04 4.24
C GLN A 16 -5.97 -8.48 4.73
N ASN A 17 -5.10 -9.27 4.10
CA ASN A 17 -4.87 -10.65 4.47
C ASN A 17 -3.46 -10.79 5.06
N THR A 18 -3.36 -10.57 6.37
CA THR A 18 -2.06 -10.50 7.05
C THR A 18 -1.28 -11.81 6.98
N GLY A 19 -1.94 -12.95 7.16
CA GLY A 19 -1.27 -14.25 7.18
C GLY A 19 -0.58 -14.61 5.86
N THR A 20 -1.19 -14.24 4.73
CA THR A 20 -0.61 -14.48 3.40
C THR A 20 0.28 -13.34 2.95
N ASN A 21 -0.16 -12.09 3.13
CA ASN A 21 0.46 -10.94 2.48
C ASN A 21 1.49 -10.20 3.34
N SER A 22 1.40 -10.34 4.65
CA SER A 22 2.28 -9.64 5.59
C SER A 22 2.57 -10.50 6.82
N PRO A 23 3.17 -11.70 6.68
CA PRO A 23 3.31 -12.65 7.79
C PRO A 23 4.04 -12.07 9.00
N ARG A 24 4.97 -11.14 8.80
CA ARG A 24 5.70 -10.45 9.89
C ARG A 24 4.80 -9.65 10.82
N MET A 25 3.64 -9.20 10.37
CA MET A 25 2.68 -8.49 11.21
C MET A 25 1.88 -9.45 12.11
N MET A 26 1.87 -10.76 11.82
CA MET A 26 1.14 -11.75 12.63
C MET A 26 1.64 -11.80 14.06
N THR A 27 2.95 -11.73 14.29
CA THR A 27 3.53 -11.69 15.64
C THR A 27 2.95 -10.53 16.46
N ASN A 28 2.85 -9.32 15.88
CA ASN A 28 2.26 -8.17 16.57
C ASN A 28 0.78 -8.38 16.91
N LEU A 29 0.02 -9.02 16.02
CA LEU A 29 -1.40 -9.32 16.25
C LEU A 29 -1.56 -10.39 17.34
N VAL A 30 -0.73 -11.43 17.32
CA VAL A 30 -0.73 -12.49 18.35
C VAL A 30 -0.41 -11.91 19.71
N GLU A 31 0.63 -11.08 19.82
CA GLU A 31 0.99 -10.42 21.08
C GLU A 31 -0.13 -9.50 21.58
N ALA A 32 -0.77 -8.72 20.71
CA ALA A 32 -1.94 -7.92 21.08
C ALA A 32 -3.10 -8.80 21.60
N ARG A 33 -3.33 -9.98 21.02
CA ARG A 33 -4.34 -10.94 21.49
C ARG A 33 -3.99 -11.58 22.82
N LYS A 34 -2.73 -11.92 23.06
CA LYS A 34 -2.24 -12.43 24.37
C LYS A 34 -2.51 -11.40 25.48
N ARG A 35 -2.46 -10.10 25.17
CA ARG A 35 -2.85 -9.00 26.08
C ARG A 35 -4.36 -8.75 26.18
N GLY A 36 -5.19 -9.49 25.43
CA GLY A 36 -6.64 -9.35 25.45
C GLY A 36 -7.22 -8.27 24.53
N ALA A 37 -6.41 -7.58 23.72
CA ALA A 37 -6.92 -6.57 22.79
C ALA A 37 -7.84 -7.23 21.74
N PRO A 38 -9.06 -6.73 21.49
CA PRO A 38 -9.91 -7.19 20.41
C PRO A 38 -9.27 -6.91 19.05
N ILE A 39 -9.40 -7.89 18.15
CA ILE A 39 -9.00 -7.77 16.74
C ILE A 39 -10.23 -8.03 15.87
N VAL A 40 -10.62 -7.02 15.09
CA VAL A 40 -11.71 -7.09 14.12
C VAL A 40 -11.12 -7.27 12.73
N ALA A 41 -11.36 -8.42 12.12
CA ALA A 41 -10.90 -8.71 10.76
C ALA A 41 -12.07 -8.52 9.77
N VAL A 42 -11.94 -7.57 8.84
CA VAL A 42 -12.96 -7.24 7.84
C VAL A 42 -12.47 -7.67 6.46
N ASN A 43 -13.08 -8.72 5.90
CA ASN A 43 -12.65 -9.28 4.62
C ASN A 43 -13.79 -10.08 3.95
N PRO A 44 -14.01 -9.97 2.63
CA PRO A 44 -14.95 -10.82 1.91
C PRO A 44 -14.57 -12.30 1.87
N MET A 45 -13.32 -12.66 2.18
CA MET A 45 -12.89 -14.06 2.21
C MET A 45 -12.37 -14.44 3.61
N PRO A 46 -12.99 -15.40 4.30
CA PRO A 46 -12.50 -15.88 5.58
C PRO A 46 -11.28 -16.78 5.38
N GLU A 47 -10.14 -16.34 5.92
CA GLU A 47 -8.90 -17.12 5.86
C GLU A 47 -8.48 -17.62 7.22
N ARG A 48 -7.96 -18.86 7.25
CA ARG A 48 -7.54 -19.51 8.50
C ARG A 48 -6.58 -18.63 9.29
N ALA A 49 -5.57 -18.05 8.66
CA ALA A 49 -4.57 -17.22 9.35
C ALA A 49 -5.12 -15.91 9.92
N LEU A 50 -6.25 -15.40 9.42
CA LEU A 50 -6.95 -14.25 10.00
C LEU A 50 -7.75 -14.62 11.25
N ILE A 51 -8.11 -15.90 11.38
CA ILE A 51 -8.98 -16.40 12.45
C ILE A 51 -8.16 -17.12 13.53
N ARG A 52 -7.14 -17.90 13.14
CA ARG A 52 -6.26 -18.68 14.01
C ARG A 52 -4.83 -18.70 13.45
N PHE A 53 -3.85 -18.49 14.31
CA PHE A 53 -2.43 -18.57 13.95
C PHE A 53 -1.70 -19.52 14.91
N THR A 54 -0.88 -20.38 14.36
CA THR A 54 0.07 -21.20 15.12
C THR A 54 1.45 -20.60 14.91
N GLU A 55 2.07 -20.13 15.99
CA GLU A 55 3.38 -19.49 15.93
C GLU A 55 4.49 -20.55 15.77
N PRO A 56 5.22 -20.59 14.62
CA PRO A 56 6.19 -21.67 14.38
C PRO A 56 7.40 -21.62 15.33
N GLN A 57 7.65 -20.45 15.94
CA GLN A 57 8.75 -20.22 16.89
C GLN A 57 8.35 -20.49 18.35
N ASP A 58 7.06 -20.69 18.63
CA ASP A 58 6.58 -21.05 19.96
C ASP A 58 6.63 -22.58 20.13
N VAL A 59 7.68 -23.04 20.78
CA VAL A 59 7.97 -24.46 21.00
C VAL A 59 6.83 -25.17 21.75
N VAL A 60 6.12 -24.45 22.63
CA VAL A 60 5.00 -25.02 23.42
C VAL A 60 3.75 -25.15 22.57
N GLN A 61 3.42 -24.15 21.74
CA GLN A 61 2.31 -24.26 20.79
C GLN A 61 2.56 -25.34 19.73
N MET A 62 3.79 -25.44 19.22
CA MET A 62 4.17 -26.47 18.26
C MET A 62 4.11 -27.87 18.87
N ALA A 63 4.52 -28.04 20.13
CA ALA A 63 4.46 -29.31 20.84
C ALA A 63 3.02 -29.74 21.23
N THR A 64 2.10 -28.78 21.38
CA THR A 64 0.70 -29.05 21.78
C THR A 64 -0.29 -28.99 20.62
N PHE A 65 0.18 -28.79 19.38
CA PHE A 65 -0.66 -28.48 18.20
C PHE A 65 -1.62 -27.31 18.45
N GLY A 66 -1.23 -26.35 19.28
CA GLY A 66 -2.02 -25.20 19.67
C GLY A 66 -2.15 -24.15 18.57
N SER A 67 -3.20 -23.32 18.64
CA SER A 67 -3.33 -22.11 17.83
C SER A 67 -3.94 -20.98 18.66
N THR A 68 -3.48 -19.75 18.45
CA THR A 68 -4.09 -18.56 19.05
C THR A 68 -5.23 -18.08 18.15
N ALA A 69 -6.43 -17.89 18.70
CA ALA A 69 -7.53 -17.22 18.01
C ALA A 69 -7.17 -15.74 17.80
N VAL A 70 -6.82 -15.38 16.57
CA VAL A 70 -6.28 -14.05 16.24
C VAL A 70 -7.40 -13.02 16.14
N ALA A 71 -8.47 -13.28 15.38
CA ALA A 71 -9.62 -12.39 15.35
C ALA A 71 -10.59 -12.69 16.51
N SER A 72 -11.01 -11.64 17.22
CA SER A 72 -12.15 -11.72 18.16
C SER A 72 -13.49 -11.53 17.46
N GLU A 73 -13.51 -10.85 16.31
CA GLU A 73 -14.68 -10.69 15.44
C GLU A 73 -14.22 -10.79 13.98
N PHE A 74 -14.88 -11.64 13.20
CA PHE A 74 -14.68 -11.70 11.75
C PHE A 74 -15.91 -11.12 11.05
N VAL A 75 -15.70 -10.08 10.27
CA VAL A 75 -16.72 -9.34 9.53
C VAL A 75 -16.64 -9.75 8.07
N HIS A 76 -17.58 -10.59 7.65
CA HIS A 76 -17.67 -11.13 6.30
C HIS A 76 -18.33 -10.12 5.36
N ILE A 77 -17.62 -9.03 5.07
CA ILE A 77 -18.13 -7.90 4.29
C ILE A 77 -18.40 -8.31 2.83
N ARG A 78 -19.47 -7.76 2.23
CA ARG A 78 -19.68 -7.82 0.78
C ARG A 78 -18.59 -7.00 0.07
N ILE A 79 -18.10 -7.45 -1.09
CA ILE A 79 -17.12 -6.68 -1.88
C ILE A 79 -17.67 -5.28 -2.15
N GLY A 80 -16.96 -4.23 -1.72
CA GLY A 80 -17.37 -2.83 -1.85
C GLY A 80 -18.40 -2.36 -0.82
N GLY A 81 -18.67 -3.16 0.22
CA GLY A 81 -19.54 -2.80 1.36
C GLY A 81 -18.84 -2.00 2.45
N ASP A 82 -17.54 -1.73 2.31
CA ASP A 82 -16.67 -1.15 3.33
C ASP A 82 -17.11 0.24 3.77
N LEU A 83 -17.58 1.09 2.84
CA LEU A 83 -18.11 2.41 3.18
C LEU A 83 -19.36 2.30 4.05
N ALA A 84 -20.26 1.36 3.75
CA ALA A 84 -21.46 1.13 4.54
C ALA A 84 -21.12 0.65 5.96
N LEU A 85 -20.12 -0.23 6.13
CA LEU A 85 -19.63 -0.61 7.45
C LEU A 85 -19.08 0.62 8.22
N ILE A 86 -18.20 1.40 7.60
CA ILE A 86 -17.59 2.56 8.24
C ILE A 86 -18.65 3.60 8.63
N LYS A 87 -19.58 3.92 7.72
CA LYS A 87 -20.70 4.84 7.99
C LYS A 87 -21.65 4.29 9.05
N GLY A 88 -21.93 2.98 9.03
CA GLY A 88 -22.73 2.34 10.08
C GLY A 88 -22.07 2.48 11.45
N MET A 89 -20.76 2.28 11.55
CA MET A 89 -20.03 2.51 12.80
C MET A 89 -20.08 3.98 13.24
N MET A 90 -19.89 4.93 12.32
CA MET A 90 -20.03 6.37 12.60
C MET A 90 -21.45 6.72 13.06
N LYS A 91 -22.48 6.17 12.41
CA LYS A 91 -23.89 6.37 12.76
C LYS A 91 -24.16 5.92 14.20
N VAL A 92 -23.65 4.75 14.61
CA VAL A 92 -23.76 4.28 16.00
C VAL A 92 -23.09 5.23 16.99
N ILE A 93 -21.91 5.75 16.66
CA ILE A 93 -21.21 6.73 17.50
C ILE A 93 -22.09 7.98 17.68
N PHE A 94 -22.62 8.55 16.59
CA PHE A 94 -23.45 9.75 16.65
C PHE A 94 -24.82 9.53 17.32
N GLU A 95 -25.46 8.37 17.09
CA GLU A 95 -26.71 7.98 17.77
C GLU A 95 -26.52 7.96 19.29
N ARG A 96 -25.42 7.38 19.77
CA ARG A 96 -25.13 7.29 21.20
C ARG A 96 -24.69 8.62 21.81
N GLU A 97 -23.93 9.42 21.06
CA GLU A 97 -23.59 10.78 21.47
C GLU A 97 -24.86 11.64 21.64
N ALA A 98 -25.81 11.52 20.72
CA ALA A 98 -27.12 12.18 20.81
C ALA A 98 -27.97 11.69 22.00
N ALA A 99 -27.76 10.44 22.44
CA ALA A 99 -28.35 9.87 23.65
C ALA A 99 -27.64 10.30 24.95
N GLY A 100 -26.61 11.14 24.88
CA GLY A 100 -25.92 11.73 26.02
C GLY A 100 -24.64 10.99 26.45
N GLU A 101 -24.20 9.98 25.71
CA GLU A 101 -22.91 9.34 25.98
C GLU A 101 -21.76 10.21 25.48
N LYS A 102 -20.65 10.25 26.23
CA LYS A 102 -19.44 10.98 25.84
C LYS A 102 -18.49 10.03 25.11
N ILE A 103 -18.63 9.92 23.80
CA ILE A 103 -17.88 8.97 22.98
C ILE A 103 -16.83 9.71 22.14
N ILE A 104 -17.21 10.84 21.56
CA ILE A 104 -16.37 11.65 20.67
C ILE A 104 -15.34 12.46 21.48
N ASP A 105 -14.11 12.57 20.98
CA ASP A 105 -13.04 13.38 21.58
C ASP A 105 -13.18 14.85 21.14
N HIS A 106 -14.12 15.57 21.76
CA HIS A 106 -14.43 16.97 21.41
C HIS A 106 -13.23 17.90 21.60
N ASP A 107 -12.44 17.71 22.66
CA ASP A 107 -11.22 18.49 22.90
C ASP A 107 -10.20 18.32 21.77
N PHE A 108 -10.01 17.08 21.30
CA PHE A 108 -9.17 16.82 20.13
C PHE A 108 -9.74 17.50 18.89
N ILE A 109 -11.03 17.34 18.64
CA ILE A 109 -11.71 17.85 17.44
C ILE A 109 -11.61 19.37 17.35
N GLU A 110 -11.94 20.08 18.42
CA GLU A 110 -11.90 21.55 18.47
C GLU A 110 -10.49 22.07 18.13
N LYS A 111 -9.46 21.44 18.72
CA LYS A 111 -8.06 21.86 18.56
C LYS A 111 -7.46 21.45 17.22
N ASN A 112 -7.80 20.26 16.70
CA ASN A 112 -7.05 19.61 15.64
C ASN A 112 -7.81 19.45 14.33
N THR A 113 -9.13 19.68 14.30
CA THR A 113 -9.95 19.31 13.15
C THR A 113 -10.88 20.43 12.69
N VAL A 114 -11.41 20.28 11.48
CA VAL A 114 -12.52 21.08 10.95
C VAL A 114 -13.52 20.19 10.21
N GLY A 115 -14.81 20.54 10.24
CA GLY A 115 -15.86 19.91 9.43
C GLY A 115 -16.56 18.69 10.05
N LEU A 116 -16.60 18.57 11.38
CA LEU A 116 -17.27 17.43 12.06
C LEU A 116 -18.74 17.30 11.65
N GLU A 117 -19.45 18.43 11.57
CA GLU A 117 -20.89 18.49 11.34
C GLU A 117 -21.26 17.81 10.01
N ALA A 118 -20.46 18.04 8.96
CA ALA A 118 -20.69 17.43 7.65
C ALA A 118 -20.60 15.90 7.69
N ILE A 119 -19.76 15.32 8.55
CA ILE A 119 -19.64 13.86 8.72
C ILE A 119 -20.79 13.31 9.53
N ARG A 120 -21.20 14.02 10.59
CA ARG A 120 -22.38 13.65 11.37
C ARG A 120 -23.60 13.60 10.47
N ASP A 121 -23.83 14.67 9.71
CA ASP A 121 -25.03 14.80 8.88
C ASP A 121 -25.01 13.75 7.75
N ASP A 122 -23.86 13.50 7.11
CA ASP A 122 -23.70 12.46 6.08
C ASP A 122 -23.93 11.04 6.61
N ALA A 123 -23.42 10.72 7.81
CA ALA A 123 -23.62 9.41 8.44
C ALA A 123 -25.06 9.22 8.94
N MET A 124 -25.66 10.27 9.53
CA MET A 124 -27.02 10.22 10.07
C MET A 124 -28.09 10.18 8.98
N ALA A 125 -27.83 10.75 7.80
CA ALA A 125 -28.72 10.70 6.64
C ALA A 125 -28.91 9.28 6.05
N GLN A 126 -28.04 8.32 6.38
CA GLN A 126 -28.15 6.95 5.88
C GLN A 126 -29.12 6.12 6.73
N ASN A 127 -29.98 5.35 6.07
CA ASN A 127 -30.90 4.43 6.74
C ASN A 127 -30.23 3.08 7.02
N TRP A 128 -30.63 2.43 8.13
CA TRP A 128 -30.07 1.14 8.54
C TRP A 128 -30.32 0.03 7.52
N GLU A 129 -31.48 0.03 6.86
CA GLU A 129 -31.82 -0.93 5.80
C GLU A 129 -30.80 -0.88 4.65
N ASP A 130 -30.41 0.32 4.22
CA ASP A 130 -29.43 0.51 3.16
C ASP A 130 -28.01 0.14 3.62
N ILE A 131 -27.64 0.49 4.85
CA ILE A 131 -26.35 0.11 5.43
C ILE A 131 -26.20 -1.41 5.47
N VAL A 132 -27.21 -2.13 5.96
CA VAL A 132 -27.25 -3.60 6.04
C VAL A 132 -27.18 -4.21 4.64
N ARG A 133 -28.02 -3.73 3.71
CA ARG A 133 -28.06 -4.21 2.33
C ARG A 133 -26.74 -4.00 1.60
N VAL A 134 -26.12 -2.82 1.75
CA VAL A 134 -24.90 -2.47 1.02
C VAL A 134 -23.66 -3.15 1.61
N SER A 135 -23.56 -3.21 2.94
CA SER A 135 -22.46 -3.91 3.62
C SER A 135 -22.55 -5.43 3.49
N GLY A 136 -23.76 -5.98 3.37
CA GLY A 136 -24.00 -7.42 3.46
C GLY A 136 -23.90 -7.97 4.89
N LEU A 137 -23.99 -7.10 5.91
CA LEU A 137 -23.85 -7.45 7.32
C LEU A 137 -25.16 -7.20 8.07
N GLU A 138 -25.38 -7.95 9.14
CA GLU A 138 -26.44 -7.63 10.09
C GLU A 138 -26.12 -6.33 10.86
N GLU A 139 -27.14 -5.51 11.12
CA GLU A 139 -27.01 -4.30 11.95
C GLU A 139 -26.37 -4.61 13.31
N ALA A 140 -26.75 -5.75 13.92
CA ALA A 140 -26.18 -6.21 15.19
C ALA A 140 -24.65 -6.37 15.12
N GLN A 141 -24.10 -6.85 14.00
CA GLN A 141 -22.65 -7.00 13.84
C GLN A 141 -21.95 -5.65 13.67
N ILE A 142 -22.57 -4.72 12.93
CA ILE A 142 -22.05 -3.35 12.78
C ILE A 142 -22.02 -2.65 14.14
N ARG A 143 -23.08 -2.77 14.93
CA ARG A 143 -23.14 -2.24 16.31
C ARG A 143 -22.09 -2.87 17.22
N ARG A 144 -21.81 -4.18 17.12
CA ARG A 144 -20.70 -4.82 17.86
C ARG A 144 -19.33 -4.27 17.45
N CYS A 145 -19.09 -4.06 16.16
CA CYS A 145 -17.84 -3.45 15.67
C CYS A 145 -17.68 -2.02 16.20
N ALA A 146 -18.75 -1.23 16.16
CA ALA A 146 -18.78 0.10 16.74
C ALA A 146 -18.53 0.07 18.25
N GLU A 147 -19.10 -0.89 18.99
CA GLU A 147 -18.88 -1.05 20.42
C GLU A 147 -17.41 -1.34 20.76
N ILE A 148 -16.77 -2.24 20.01
CA ILE A 148 -15.33 -2.53 20.16
C ILE A 148 -14.52 -1.24 19.96
N TYR A 149 -14.86 -0.45 18.94
CA TYR A 149 -14.21 0.83 18.66
C TYR A 149 -14.44 1.86 19.78
N ILE A 150 -15.68 1.99 20.26
CA ILE A 150 -16.09 2.95 21.29
C ILE A 150 -15.44 2.65 22.64
N ARG A 151 -15.23 1.37 22.99
CA ARG A 151 -14.53 0.98 24.22
C ARG A 151 -13.02 1.26 24.17
N SER A 152 -12.44 1.31 22.98
CA SER A 152 -11.00 1.48 22.80
C SER A 152 -10.59 2.96 22.87
N ARG A 153 -9.68 3.30 23.79
CA ARG A 153 -9.09 4.65 23.88
C ARG A 153 -7.95 4.85 22.89
N ALA A 154 -7.39 3.75 22.38
CA ALA A 154 -6.29 3.74 21.43
C ALA A 154 -6.50 2.63 20.40
N THR A 155 -6.94 3.02 19.20
CA THR A 155 -7.26 2.08 18.11
C THR A 155 -6.27 2.18 16.96
N ILE A 156 -5.85 1.03 16.47
CA ILE A 156 -5.14 0.90 15.20
C ILE A 156 -6.10 0.42 14.12
N ILE A 157 -6.19 1.13 12.99
CA ILE A 157 -6.81 0.60 11.77
C ILE A 157 -5.71 0.28 10.75
N CYS A 158 -5.51 -1.00 10.53
CA CYS A 158 -4.67 -1.55 9.48
C CYS A 158 -5.50 -1.75 8.22
N TYR A 159 -5.01 -1.30 7.07
CA TYR A 159 -5.69 -1.52 5.81
C TYR A 159 -4.76 -1.99 4.69
N GLY A 160 -5.34 -2.66 3.71
CA GLY A 160 -4.63 -3.16 2.52
C GLY A 160 -5.35 -2.81 1.22
N MET A 161 -5.03 -3.58 0.19
CA MET A 161 -5.53 -3.36 -1.18
C MET A 161 -7.04 -3.53 -1.31
N GLY A 162 -7.68 -4.25 -0.38
CA GLY A 162 -9.13 -4.39 -0.34
C GLY A 162 -9.88 -3.08 -0.09
N LEU A 163 -9.22 -2.01 0.39
CA LEU A 163 -9.80 -0.66 0.40
C LEU A 163 -9.31 0.21 -0.75
N THR A 164 -8.04 0.09 -1.13
CA THR A 164 -7.43 1.01 -2.10
C THR A 164 -7.80 0.70 -3.54
N GLN A 165 -8.11 -0.55 -3.88
CA GLN A 165 -8.46 -0.99 -5.23
C GLN A 165 -9.97 -0.95 -5.50
N HIS A 166 -10.66 0.02 -4.91
CA HIS A 166 -12.01 0.42 -5.31
C HIS A 166 -11.96 1.68 -6.16
N GLN A 167 -13.00 1.93 -6.97
CA GLN A 167 -13.06 3.10 -7.84
C GLN A 167 -12.97 4.41 -7.04
N GLN A 168 -13.56 4.45 -5.84
CA GLN A 168 -13.46 5.57 -4.89
C GLN A 168 -12.48 5.29 -3.74
N GLY A 169 -11.49 4.40 -3.91
CA GLY A 169 -10.61 3.90 -2.84
C GLY A 169 -9.91 5.00 -2.02
N SER A 170 -9.43 6.06 -2.68
CA SER A 170 -8.81 7.21 -1.97
C SER A 170 -9.79 7.92 -1.03
N ARG A 171 -11.06 8.09 -1.45
CA ARG A 171 -12.11 8.73 -0.63
C ARG A 171 -12.63 7.80 0.45
N LEU A 172 -12.64 6.49 0.21
CA LEU A 172 -12.92 5.48 1.22
C LEU A 172 -11.88 5.51 2.35
N LEU A 173 -10.59 5.65 2.03
CA LEU A 173 -9.55 5.82 3.05
C LEU A 173 -9.70 7.11 3.86
N GLN A 174 -10.23 8.18 3.27
CA GLN A 174 -10.58 9.39 4.02
C GLN A 174 -11.66 9.10 5.08
N GLN A 175 -12.59 8.18 4.81
CA GLN A 175 -13.58 7.75 5.82
C GLN A 175 -12.95 6.95 6.96
N VAL A 176 -11.94 6.13 6.68
CA VAL A 176 -11.15 5.47 7.73
C VAL A 176 -10.44 6.51 8.60
N ALA A 177 -9.86 7.54 7.99
CA ALA A 177 -9.25 8.64 8.72
C ALA A 177 -10.27 9.44 9.55
N ASN A 178 -11.43 9.78 8.98
CA ASN A 178 -12.54 10.42 9.70
C ASN A 178 -12.92 9.62 10.94
N LEU A 179 -13.09 8.29 10.82
CA LEU A 179 -13.46 7.45 11.96
C LEU A 179 -12.42 7.57 13.09
N LEU A 180 -11.13 7.50 12.77
CA LEU A 180 -10.03 7.68 13.73
C LEU A 180 -9.99 9.09 14.34
N LEU A 181 -10.27 10.12 13.55
CA LEU A 181 -10.32 11.51 14.02
C LEU A 181 -11.43 11.74 15.07
N LEU A 182 -12.61 11.10 14.93
CA LEU A 182 -13.70 11.20 15.90
C LEU A 182 -13.28 10.86 17.34
N ARG A 183 -12.25 10.03 17.49
CA ARG A 183 -11.73 9.55 18.78
C ARG A 183 -10.31 10.01 19.07
N GLY A 184 -9.80 10.99 18.31
CA GLY A 184 -8.47 11.53 18.47
C GLY A 184 -7.36 10.48 18.36
N ASN A 185 -7.54 9.43 17.54
CA ASN A 185 -6.59 8.31 17.34
C ASN A 185 -5.32 8.68 16.57
N PHE A 186 -4.83 9.91 16.78
CA PHE A 186 -3.58 10.45 16.22
C PHE A 186 -2.73 11.09 17.32
N GLY A 187 -1.43 10.79 17.25
CA GLY A 187 -0.43 11.29 18.19
C GLY A 187 -0.60 10.81 19.63
N LYS A 188 -1.09 9.59 19.81
CA LYS A 188 -1.08 8.89 21.10
C LYS A 188 -0.58 7.45 20.94
N PRO A 189 0.12 6.88 21.94
CA PRO A 189 0.54 5.49 21.92
C PRO A 189 -0.64 4.55 21.70
N GLY A 190 -0.45 3.50 20.90
CA GLY A 190 -1.51 2.52 20.64
C GLY A 190 -2.53 2.91 19.58
N ALA A 191 -2.44 4.12 19.01
CA ALA A 191 -3.40 4.61 18.02
C ALA A 191 -2.73 5.05 16.73
N ARG A 192 -3.24 4.57 15.59
CA ARG A 192 -2.79 5.03 14.27
C ARG A 192 -3.68 4.53 13.14
N ILE A 193 -3.56 5.21 12.02
CA ILE A 193 -3.83 4.63 10.71
C ILE A 193 -2.58 3.89 10.20
N SER A 194 -2.74 2.67 9.69
CA SER A 194 -1.63 1.79 9.32
C SER A 194 -1.82 1.19 7.91
N PRO A 195 -1.31 1.85 6.85
CA PRO A 195 -1.28 1.25 5.53
C PRO A 195 -0.32 0.06 5.48
N ILE A 196 -0.82 -1.13 5.18
CA ILE A 196 0.02 -2.30 4.99
C ILE A 196 0.35 -2.43 3.50
N ARG A 197 1.53 -1.93 3.11
CA ARG A 197 1.95 -1.93 1.70
C ARG A 197 2.71 -3.21 1.34
N GLY A 198 2.63 -3.60 0.07
CA GLY A 198 3.12 -4.88 -0.42
C GLY A 198 4.58 -4.91 -0.89
N HIS A 199 5.01 -3.89 -1.65
CA HIS A 199 6.38 -3.81 -2.18
C HIS A 199 7.34 -3.22 -1.14
N SER A 200 8.62 -3.61 -1.22
CA SER A 200 9.62 -3.27 -0.19
C SER A 200 10.04 -1.81 -0.14
N ASN A 201 9.82 -1.03 -1.21
CA ASN A 201 10.24 0.38 -1.27
C ASN A 201 9.21 1.31 -1.92
N VAL A 202 7.95 0.88 -2.07
CA VAL A 202 6.92 1.74 -2.69
C VAL A 202 6.67 3.02 -1.89
N GLN A 203 7.01 3.04 -0.60
CA GLN A 203 7.10 4.25 0.21
C GLN A 203 8.22 5.14 -0.30
N GLY A 204 9.45 4.64 -0.29
CA GLY A 204 10.64 5.40 -0.63
C GLY A 204 10.56 5.99 -2.03
N ASP A 205 10.06 5.22 -3.00
CA ASP A 205 9.85 5.68 -4.39
C ASP A 205 9.02 6.97 -4.43
N ARG A 206 7.89 7.01 -3.71
CA ARG A 206 7.04 8.21 -3.65
C ARG A 206 7.70 9.33 -2.84
N THR A 207 8.39 9.01 -1.75
CA THR A 207 9.05 10.01 -0.89
C THR A 207 10.20 10.71 -1.62
N VAL A 208 10.90 10.04 -2.54
CA VAL A 208 12.01 10.61 -3.33
C VAL A 208 11.58 11.18 -4.68
N GLY A 209 10.28 11.31 -4.94
CA GLY A 209 9.75 12.07 -6.08
C GLY A 209 9.44 11.25 -7.33
N ILE A 210 9.24 9.93 -7.21
CA ILE A 210 8.61 9.15 -8.29
C ILE A 210 7.10 9.46 -8.29
N ASP A 211 6.73 10.55 -8.94
CA ASP A 211 5.36 11.07 -8.98
C ASP A 211 5.04 11.61 -10.37
N GLU A 212 3.87 11.24 -10.89
CA GLU A 212 3.35 11.75 -12.16
C GLU A 212 2.67 13.11 -12.02
N LYS A 213 2.31 13.52 -10.79
CA LYS A 213 1.73 14.84 -10.48
C LYS A 213 2.54 15.61 -9.44
N PRO A 214 3.84 15.84 -9.69
CA PRO A 214 4.71 16.53 -8.73
C PRO A 214 4.22 17.96 -8.48
N THR A 215 4.38 18.43 -7.24
CA THR A 215 4.06 19.83 -6.90
C THR A 215 5.01 20.81 -7.56
N GLN A 216 4.53 22.02 -7.85
CA GLN A 216 5.37 23.07 -8.44
C GLN A 216 6.58 23.42 -7.55
N ALA A 217 6.39 23.43 -6.23
CA ALA A 217 7.47 23.67 -5.27
C ALA A 217 8.57 22.59 -5.35
N TYR A 218 8.20 21.32 -5.52
CA TYR A 218 9.18 20.25 -5.74
C TYR A 218 9.93 20.45 -7.07
N LEU A 219 9.21 20.76 -8.15
CA LEU A 219 9.82 21.00 -9.46
C LEU A 219 10.80 22.18 -9.43
N ASP A 220 10.49 23.25 -8.69
CA ASP A 220 11.42 24.36 -8.47
C ASP A 220 12.68 23.92 -7.73
N ARG A 221 12.56 23.07 -6.71
CA ARG A 221 13.72 22.49 -6.02
C ARG A 221 14.57 21.61 -6.93
N VAL A 222 13.95 20.78 -7.76
CA VAL A 222 14.65 19.96 -8.75
C VAL A 222 15.42 20.85 -9.74
N ARG A 223 14.79 21.92 -10.26
CA ARG A 223 15.45 22.92 -11.10
C ARG A 223 16.69 23.50 -10.42
N ASP A 224 16.53 23.97 -9.19
CA ASP A 224 17.61 24.65 -8.47
C ASP A 224 18.78 23.69 -8.15
N VAL A 225 18.50 22.41 -7.87
CA VAL A 225 19.52 21.40 -7.51
C VAL A 225 20.23 20.79 -8.72
N PHE A 226 19.54 20.66 -9.85
CA PHE A 226 20.04 19.96 -11.05
C PHE A 226 20.29 20.89 -12.25
N GLY A 227 19.86 22.15 -12.20
CA GLY A 227 20.18 23.16 -13.21
C GLY A 227 19.50 22.98 -14.57
N PHE A 228 18.37 22.27 -14.62
CA PHE A 228 17.52 22.15 -15.81
C PHE A 228 16.08 22.56 -15.49
N GLU A 229 15.30 22.95 -16.50
CA GLU A 229 13.88 23.26 -16.30
C GLU A 229 13.04 21.97 -16.40
N PRO A 230 12.47 21.46 -15.28
CA PRO A 230 11.66 20.26 -15.35
C PRO A 230 10.29 20.53 -15.96
N PRO A 231 9.68 19.55 -16.66
CA PRO A 231 8.34 19.70 -17.21
C PRO A 231 7.33 20.04 -16.12
N ARG A 232 6.47 21.04 -16.38
CA ARG A 232 5.46 21.51 -15.43
C ARG A 232 4.10 20.83 -15.60
N ASN A 233 3.86 20.20 -16.75
CA ASN A 233 2.67 19.41 -17.01
C ASN A 233 2.78 18.05 -16.32
N HIS A 234 1.65 17.54 -15.85
CA HIS A 234 1.60 16.19 -15.27
C HIS A 234 1.97 15.12 -16.30
N GLY A 235 2.65 14.09 -15.81
CA GLY A 235 2.88 12.86 -16.57
C GLY A 235 1.66 11.93 -16.54
N HIS A 236 1.82 10.77 -17.17
CA HIS A 236 0.79 9.74 -17.21
C HIS A 236 0.90 8.79 -16.00
N HIS A 237 -0.22 8.49 -15.35
CA HIS A 237 -0.30 7.34 -14.45
C HIS A 237 -0.41 6.03 -15.24
N ALA A 238 -0.50 4.88 -14.56
CA ALA A 238 -0.45 3.56 -15.20
C ALA A 238 -1.52 3.36 -16.31
N VAL A 239 -2.78 3.74 -16.07
CA VAL A 239 -3.86 3.61 -17.08
C VAL A 239 -3.67 4.59 -18.24
N GLU A 240 -3.45 5.88 -17.97
CA GLU A 240 -3.11 6.90 -18.99
C GLU A 240 -1.89 6.49 -19.83
N THR A 241 -0.92 5.77 -19.24
CA THR A 241 0.24 5.24 -19.97
C THR A 241 -0.19 4.24 -21.05
N VAL A 242 -1.10 3.31 -20.72
CA VAL A 242 -1.66 2.36 -21.71
C VAL A 242 -2.48 3.08 -22.77
N GLU A 243 -3.25 4.10 -22.38
CA GLU A 243 -4.00 4.93 -23.32
C GLU A 243 -3.09 5.69 -24.29
N ALA A 244 -2.00 6.29 -23.79
CA ALA A 244 -1.01 6.98 -24.59
C ALA A 244 -0.28 6.05 -25.56
N MET A 245 0.05 4.83 -25.12
CA MET A 245 0.57 3.77 -26.00
C MET A 245 -0.44 3.42 -27.10
N HIS A 246 -1.72 3.29 -26.75
CA HIS A 246 -2.78 2.96 -27.69
C HIS A 246 -3.04 4.05 -28.74
N ALA A 247 -3.03 5.31 -28.29
CA ALA A 247 -3.17 6.50 -29.12
C ALA A 247 -1.91 6.78 -29.96
N GLY A 248 -0.80 6.10 -29.67
CA GLY A 248 0.48 6.30 -30.34
C GLY A 248 1.17 7.60 -29.98
N THR A 249 0.75 8.29 -28.91
CA THR A 249 1.43 9.48 -28.36
C THR A 249 2.64 9.09 -27.53
N ALA A 250 2.63 7.89 -26.92
CA ALA A 250 3.83 7.25 -26.38
C ALA A 250 4.51 6.39 -27.47
N LYS A 251 5.84 6.52 -27.60
CA LYS A 251 6.66 5.77 -28.57
C LYS A 251 7.68 4.83 -27.94
N VAL A 252 8.11 5.14 -26.71
CA VAL A 252 9.14 4.38 -26.00
C VAL A 252 8.62 4.01 -24.61
N PHE A 253 8.83 2.77 -24.19
CA PHE A 253 8.60 2.31 -22.82
C PHE A 253 9.91 1.83 -22.20
N ILE A 254 10.22 2.31 -21.00
CA ILE A 254 11.39 1.88 -20.23
C ILE A 254 10.89 1.33 -18.89
N GLY A 255 10.99 0.02 -18.71
CA GLY A 255 10.66 -0.66 -17.47
C GLY A 255 11.89 -0.85 -16.60
N LEU A 256 11.99 -0.10 -15.50
CA LEU A 256 12.96 -0.36 -14.43
C LEU A 256 12.40 -1.48 -13.52
N GLY A 257 12.68 -2.71 -13.88
CA GLY A 257 12.09 -3.90 -13.26
C GLY A 257 10.61 -4.07 -13.57
N GLY A 258 9.99 -5.00 -12.85
CA GLY A 258 8.55 -5.27 -12.95
C GLY A 258 8.12 -6.08 -14.16
N ASN A 259 6.80 -6.25 -14.28
CA ASN A 259 6.13 -6.97 -15.35
C ASN A 259 4.86 -6.19 -15.74
N PHE A 260 5.06 -4.95 -16.21
CA PHE A 260 4.02 -3.92 -16.34
C PHE A 260 2.76 -4.42 -17.05
N ILE A 261 2.90 -4.94 -18.27
CA ILE A 261 1.78 -5.44 -19.09
C ILE A 261 1.03 -6.64 -18.51
N ARG A 262 1.62 -7.34 -17.54
CA ARG A 262 0.96 -8.43 -16.81
C ARG A 262 0.43 -8.01 -15.45
N ALA A 263 0.79 -6.82 -14.96
CA ALA A 263 0.35 -6.30 -13.68
C ALA A 263 -0.79 -5.29 -13.81
N ILE A 264 -0.98 -4.72 -14.99
CA ILE A 264 -2.05 -3.77 -15.30
C ILE A 264 -3.34 -4.50 -15.70
N SER A 265 -4.49 -3.89 -15.41
CA SER A 265 -5.80 -4.38 -15.81
C SER A 265 -5.99 -4.33 -17.33
N ASP A 266 -6.93 -5.13 -17.84
CA ASP A 266 -7.24 -5.25 -19.28
C ASP A 266 -6.02 -5.72 -20.10
N THR A 267 -5.67 -7.00 -19.90
CA THR A 267 -4.44 -7.62 -20.39
C THR A 267 -4.30 -7.53 -21.91
N ASP A 268 -5.35 -7.87 -22.66
CA ASP A 268 -5.30 -7.90 -24.12
C ASP A 268 -5.12 -6.50 -24.70
N ARG A 269 -5.88 -5.52 -24.18
CA ARG A 269 -5.69 -4.11 -24.54
C ARG A 269 -4.29 -3.61 -24.22
N SER A 270 -3.75 -4.00 -23.08
CA SER A 270 -2.39 -3.63 -22.67
C SER A 270 -1.32 -4.26 -23.56
N TYR A 271 -1.53 -5.50 -24.02
CA TYR A 271 -0.64 -6.17 -24.96
C TYR A 271 -0.65 -5.47 -26.32
N ASP A 272 -1.84 -5.13 -26.82
CA ASP A 272 -1.98 -4.42 -28.08
C ASP A 272 -1.40 -3.00 -28.00
N ALA A 273 -1.47 -2.35 -26.84
CA ALA A 273 -0.81 -1.06 -26.59
C ALA A 273 0.72 -1.19 -26.67
N MET A 274 1.29 -2.17 -25.97
CA MET A 274 2.74 -2.38 -25.90
C MET A 274 3.34 -2.67 -27.29
N ARG A 275 2.63 -3.46 -28.12
CA ARG A 275 3.07 -3.79 -29.50
C ARG A 275 3.12 -2.58 -30.45
N LYS A 276 2.43 -1.49 -30.13
CA LYS A 276 2.44 -0.25 -30.95
C LYS A 276 3.67 0.62 -30.73
N LEU A 277 4.43 0.37 -29.66
CA LEU A 277 5.62 1.15 -29.35
C LEU A 277 6.73 0.91 -30.36
N GLU A 278 7.54 1.94 -30.61
CA GLU A 278 8.73 1.83 -31.46
C GLU A 278 9.84 1.07 -30.71
N LEU A 279 10.03 1.37 -29.43
CA LEU A 279 11.05 0.76 -28.59
C LEU A 279 10.50 0.39 -27.21
N THR A 280 10.85 -0.82 -26.76
CA THR A 280 10.63 -1.26 -25.38
C THR A 280 11.94 -1.68 -24.75
N VAL A 281 12.25 -1.14 -23.58
CA VAL A 281 13.47 -1.45 -22.82
C VAL A 281 13.08 -2.08 -21.48
N GLY A 282 13.55 -3.30 -21.23
CA GLY A 282 13.39 -3.98 -19.94
C GLY A 282 14.71 -4.02 -19.18
N ILE A 283 14.82 -3.28 -18.09
CA ILE A 283 15.93 -3.39 -17.12
C ILE A 283 15.51 -4.44 -16.11
N THR A 284 16.08 -5.64 -16.16
CA THR A 284 15.51 -6.78 -15.43
C THR A 284 16.54 -7.75 -14.86
N THR A 285 16.19 -8.36 -13.74
CA THR A 285 16.95 -9.43 -13.08
C THR A 285 16.59 -10.81 -13.64
N LYS A 286 15.43 -10.95 -14.29
CA LYS A 286 14.96 -12.20 -14.90
C LYS A 286 13.99 -11.95 -16.04
N LEU A 287 13.88 -12.90 -16.96
CA LEU A 287 12.86 -12.86 -18.00
C LEU A 287 11.45 -13.05 -17.41
N ASN A 288 10.48 -12.40 -18.03
CA ASN A 288 9.06 -12.47 -17.67
C ASN A 288 8.19 -12.20 -18.90
N ARG A 289 6.86 -12.31 -18.78
CA ARG A 289 5.92 -12.16 -19.90
C ARG A 289 6.04 -10.81 -20.61
N GLY A 290 6.34 -9.74 -19.88
CA GLY A 290 6.62 -8.40 -20.40
C GLY A 290 7.69 -8.34 -21.48
N HIS A 291 8.65 -9.26 -21.46
CA HIS A 291 9.74 -9.31 -22.44
C HIS A 291 9.36 -10.04 -23.73
N LEU A 292 8.23 -10.75 -23.75
CA LEU A 292 7.70 -11.44 -24.94
C LEU A 292 6.59 -10.64 -25.64
N VAL A 293 6.06 -9.62 -24.97
CA VAL A 293 5.06 -8.70 -25.53
C VAL A 293 5.73 -7.34 -25.58
N HIS A 294 6.38 -7.05 -26.70
CA HIS A 294 7.25 -5.89 -26.86
C HIS A 294 6.85 -5.05 -28.08
N GLY A 295 7.46 -3.87 -28.22
CA GLY A 295 7.28 -2.98 -29.36
C GLY A 295 7.98 -3.49 -30.62
N LYS A 296 8.20 -2.63 -31.61
CA LYS A 296 8.91 -3.00 -32.85
C LYS A 296 10.36 -3.42 -32.58
N GLU A 297 11.05 -2.67 -31.72
CA GLU A 297 12.36 -3.01 -31.21
C GLU A 297 12.32 -3.25 -29.71
N ALA A 298 13.17 -4.17 -29.23
CA ALA A 298 13.23 -4.54 -27.82
C ALA A 298 14.67 -4.66 -27.33
N LEU A 299 14.96 -4.03 -26.20
CA LEU A 299 16.22 -4.17 -25.48
C LEU A 299 15.96 -4.79 -24.12
N ILE A 300 16.80 -5.75 -23.73
CA ILE A 300 16.85 -6.28 -22.38
C ILE A 300 18.20 -5.90 -21.80
N LEU A 301 18.19 -5.20 -20.67
CA LEU A 301 19.38 -4.78 -19.95
C LEU A 301 19.45 -5.57 -18.63
N PRO A 302 20.25 -6.66 -18.57
CA PRO A 302 20.41 -7.45 -17.37
C PRO A 302 21.00 -6.63 -16.23
N VAL A 303 20.35 -6.70 -15.06
CA VAL A 303 20.69 -5.86 -13.91
C VAL A 303 21.02 -6.70 -12.68
N VAL A 304 21.89 -6.16 -11.83
CA VAL A 304 22.19 -6.73 -10.52
C VAL A 304 20.91 -6.81 -9.68
N ALA A 305 20.62 -7.98 -9.15
CA ALA A 305 19.48 -8.21 -8.26
C ALA A 305 19.77 -7.68 -6.85
N ARG A 306 18.70 -7.32 -6.13
CA ARG A 306 18.78 -6.83 -4.74
C ARG A 306 19.55 -7.76 -3.79
N SER A 307 19.54 -9.07 -4.04
CA SER A 307 20.24 -10.07 -3.23
C SER A 307 21.74 -10.13 -3.49
N GLU A 308 22.23 -9.47 -4.53
CA GLU A 308 23.63 -9.50 -4.98
C GLU A 308 24.39 -8.26 -4.51
N TRP A 309 25.67 -8.41 -4.17
CA TRP A 309 26.49 -7.28 -3.73
C TRP A 309 26.79 -6.33 -4.91
N ILE A 310 26.95 -5.05 -4.59
CA ILE A 310 27.36 -4.01 -5.55
C ILE A 310 28.74 -3.52 -5.12
N ARG A 311 29.74 -3.59 -6.01
CA ARG A 311 31.07 -3.03 -5.78
C ARG A 311 31.47 -2.12 -6.93
N THR A 312 32.01 -0.97 -6.57
CA THR A 312 32.52 0.05 -7.49
C THR A 312 33.98 0.35 -7.17
N SER A 313 34.59 1.31 -7.88
CA SER A 313 35.91 1.84 -7.55
C SER A 313 35.99 2.48 -6.16
N LYS A 314 34.85 2.87 -5.56
CA LYS A 314 34.75 3.40 -4.19
C LYS A 314 34.49 2.32 -3.14
N GLY A 315 34.52 1.04 -3.52
CA GLY A 315 34.23 -0.08 -2.65
C GLY A 315 32.77 -0.53 -2.72
N GLU A 316 32.30 -1.21 -1.68
CA GLU A 316 30.94 -1.74 -1.63
C GLU A 316 29.90 -0.62 -1.54
N GLN A 317 28.95 -0.61 -2.48
CA GLN A 317 27.80 0.29 -2.51
C GLN A 317 26.54 -0.45 -2.10
N PHE A 318 25.49 0.31 -1.78
CA PHE A 318 24.20 -0.23 -1.35
C PHE A 318 23.08 0.73 -1.70
N VAL A 319 21.87 0.21 -1.91
CA VAL A 319 20.66 1.02 -2.08
C VAL A 319 19.95 1.21 -0.74
N THR A 320 19.04 2.16 -0.64
CA THR A 320 18.23 2.40 0.57
C THR A 320 16.79 2.04 0.31
N ILE A 321 16.09 1.53 1.32
CA ILE A 321 14.66 1.29 1.27
C ILE A 321 13.94 2.02 2.40
N GLU A 322 12.71 2.45 2.16
CA GLU A 322 11.75 2.92 3.16
C GLU A 322 10.65 1.88 3.35
N ASP A 323 10.45 1.41 4.59
CA ASP A 323 9.40 0.46 4.92
C ASP A 323 8.02 1.14 5.14
N SER A 324 6.98 0.33 5.40
CA SER A 324 5.63 0.88 5.64
C SER A 324 5.45 1.70 6.92
N MET A 325 6.49 1.73 7.75
CA MET A 325 6.55 2.46 9.00
C MET A 325 7.55 3.63 8.89
N SER A 326 7.88 4.06 7.68
CA SER A 326 8.77 5.20 7.41
C SER A 326 10.18 5.06 7.98
N ASN A 327 10.66 3.82 8.16
CA ASN A 327 12.08 3.58 8.46
C ASN A 327 12.86 3.46 7.17
N VAL A 328 13.89 4.30 7.03
CA VAL A 328 14.86 4.25 5.94
C VAL A 328 16.06 3.42 6.36
N THR A 329 16.35 2.35 5.65
CA THR A 329 17.43 1.41 5.97
C THR A 329 18.29 1.07 4.76
N ALA A 330 19.54 0.69 5.01
CA ALA A 330 20.42 0.17 3.97
C ALA A 330 19.94 -1.22 3.52
N SER A 331 19.90 -1.44 2.21
CA SER A 331 19.64 -2.74 1.59
C SER A 331 20.88 -3.23 0.86
N ARG A 332 21.51 -4.27 1.42
CA ARG A 332 22.74 -4.90 0.90
C ARG A 332 22.44 -6.31 0.44
N GLY A 333 22.91 -6.64 -0.76
CA GLY A 333 22.97 -8.03 -1.21
C GLY A 333 24.20 -8.75 -0.64
N VAL A 334 24.11 -10.06 -0.52
CA VAL A 334 25.16 -10.93 0.04
C VAL A 334 25.65 -11.97 -0.97
N LEU A 335 24.97 -12.10 -2.11
CA LEU A 335 25.31 -13.03 -3.18
C LEU A 335 26.25 -12.38 -4.19
N THR A 336 27.05 -13.19 -4.86
CA THR A 336 27.85 -12.71 -6.00
C THR A 336 26.93 -12.44 -7.21
N PRO A 337 27.13 -11.34 -7.95
CA PRO A 337 26.42 -11.09 -9.19
C PRO A 337 26.45 -12.30 -10.13
N ALA A 338 25.31 -12.64 -10.71
CA ALA A 338 25.13 -13.84 -11.53
C ALA A 338 26.04 -13.87 -12.77
N SER A 339 26.58 -12.73 -13.20
CA SER A 339 27.50 -12.59 -14.32
C SER A 339 28.37 -11.34 -14.18
N PRO A 340 29.62 -11.34 -14.67
CA PRO A 340 30.42 -10.11 -14.75
C PRO A 340 29.85 -9.08 -15.73
N LEU A 341 28.86 -9.46 -16.56
CA LEU A 341 28.23 -8.59 -17.55
C LEU A 341 27.03 -7.81 -17.00
N VAL A 342 26.45 -8.22 -15.87
CA VAL A 342 25.34 -7.47 -15.27
C VAL A 342 25.85 -6.18 -14.64
N LYS A 343 25.03 -5.12 -14.71
CA LYS A 343 25.36 -3.81 -14.15
C LYS A 343 24.37 -3.45 -13.05
N PRO A 344 24.76 -2.65 -12.04
CA PRO A 344 23.79 -2.08 -11.09
C PRO A 344 22.78 -1.16 -11.79
N GLU A 345 21.56 -1.03 -11.26
CA GLU A 345 20.52 -0.14 -11.79
C GLU A 345 21.01 1.30 -11.97
N VAL A 346 21.73 1.83 -10.97
CA VAL A 346 22.32 3.17 -11.00
C VAL A 346 23.28 3.33 -12.17
N GLU A 347 24.13 2.33 -12.44
CA GLU A 347 25.08 2.39 -13.56
C GLU A 347 24.34 2.42 -14.90
N ILE A 348 23.30 1.59 -15.07
CA ILE A 348 22.49 1.57 -16.29
C ILE A 348 21.84 2.94 -16.52
N VAL A 349 21.17 3.49 -15.50
CA VAL A 349 20.50 4.80 -15.61
C VAL A 349 21.50 5.92 -15.90
N CYS A 350 22.64 5.96 -15.22
CA CYS A 350 23.67 6.98 -15.46
C CYS A 350 24.25 6.88 -16.87
N ARG A 351 24.54 5.68 -17.37
CA ARG A 351 25.04 5.47 -18.74
C ARG A 351 24.01 5.87 -19.80
N MET A 352 22.74 5.57 -19.56
CA MET A 352 21.65 6.02 -20.43
C MET A 352 21.58 7.55 -20.47
N ALA A 353 21.68 8.22 -19.32
CA ALA A 353 21.69 9.67 -19.25
C ALA A 353 22.91 10.27 -19.98
N MET A 354 24.12 9.73 -19.78
CA MET A 354 25.32 10.18 -20.49
C MET A 354 25.21 10.03 -22.01
N ALA A 355 24.57 8.96 -22.49
CA ALA A 355 24.38 8.73 -23.92
C ALA A 355 23.26 9.60 -24.53
N ALA A 356 22.17 9.81 -23.80
CA ALA A 356 20.99 10.51 -24.30
C ALA A 356 21.01 12.03 -24.06
N LEU A 357 21.79 12.50 -23.08
CA LEU A 357 21.87 13.89 -22.64
C LEU A 357 23.33 14.38 -22.62
N PRO A 358 24.02 14.45 -23.78
CA PRO A 358 25.44 14.78 -23.84
C PRO A 358 25.78 16.17 -23.26
N ASP A 359 24.83 17.11 -23.29
CA ASP A 359 25.00 18.47 -22.77
C ASP A 359 24.66 18.61 -21.27
N SER A 360 24.25 17.52 -20.61
CA SER A 360 23.91 17.52 -19.19
C SER A 360 25.13 17.87 -18.34
N GLN A 361 24.99 18.85 -17.46
CA GLN A 361 26.03 19.25 -16.50
C GLN A 361 26.09 18.38 -15.24
N ILE A 362 25.16 17.42 -15.11
CA ILE A 362 25.14 16.48 -13.99
C ILE A 362 26.32 15.49 -14.10
N PRO A 363 27.11 15.28 -13.04
CA PRO A 363 28.26 14.38 -13.05
C PRO A 363 27.84 12.91 -12.95
N TRP A 364 27.09 12.42 -13.93
CA TRP A 364 26.50 11.07 -13.97
C TRP A 364 27.53 9.97 -13.70
N GLU A 365 28.73 10.07 -14.25
CA GLU A 365 29.80 9.08 -14.04
C GLU A 365 30.20 8.96 -12.56
N SER A 366 30.19 10.07 -11.81
CA SER A 366 30.52 10.03 -10.38
C SER A 366 29.48 9.23 -9.59
N TYR A 367 28.20 9.29 -9.98
CA TYR A 367 27.10 8.58 -9.33
C TYR A 367 27.16 7.06 -9.57
N ILE A 368 27.80 6.62 -10.66
CA ILE A 368 28.08 5.19 -10.90
C ILE A 368 28.97 4.63 -9.79
N HIS A 369 29.89 5.46 -9.27
CA HIS A 369 30.91 5.01 -8.33
C HIS A 369 30.52 5.27 -6.86
N ASP A 370 29.90 6.39 -6.56
CA ASP A 370 29.59 6.81 -5.19
C ASP A 370 28.11 7.11 -4.99
N TYR A 371 27.40 6.21 -4.33
CA TYR A 371 25.96 6.35 -4.11
C TYR A 371 25.64 7.37 -3.00
N ASN A 372 26.63 7.82 -2.21
CA ASN A 372 26.40 8.90 -1.26
C ASN A 372 26.11 10.21 -1.98
N LEU A 373 26.73 10.46 -3.14
CA LEU A 373 26.44 11.65 -3.94
C LEU A 373 24.98 11.71 -4.40
N ILE A 374 24.34 10.56 -4.61
CA ILE A 374 22.91 10.47 -4.92
C ILE A 374 22.08 10.82 -3.68
N ARG A 375 22.45 10.30 -2.50
CA ARG A 375 21.79 10.63 -1.23
C ARG A 375 21.92 12.11 -0.89
N ASP A 376 23.07 12.72 -1.17
CA ASP A 376 23.31 14.14 -0.98
C ASP A 376 22.42 14.97 -1.91
N LYS A 377 22.18 14.51 -3.15
CA LYS A 377 21.20 15.15 -4.05
C LYS A 377 19.76 14.98 -3.57
N ILE A 378 19.39 13.81 -3.04
CA ILE A 378 18.07 13.62 -2.39
C ILE A 378 17.92 14.60 -1.22
N ALA A 379 18.94 14.72 -0.37
CA ALA A 379 18.96 15.66 0.75
C ALA A 379 18.87 17.12 0.31
N ALA A 380 19.50 17.49 -0.82
CA ALA A 380 19.42 18.83 -1.38
C ALA A 380 18.01 19.18 -1.90
N VAL A 381 17.30 18.20 -2.50
CA VAL A 381 15.91 18.39 -2.96
C VAL A 381 14.93 18.39 -1.78
N TYR A 382 15.17 17.57 -0.77
CA TYR A 382 14.29 17.36 0.38
C TYR A 382 15.01 17.60 1.72
N PRO A 383 15.50 18.82 2.00
CA PRO A 383 16.34 19.09 3.16
C PRO A 383 15.62 18.86 4.49
N GLU A 384 14.31 19.09 4.54
CA GLU A 384 13.50 18.91 5.75
C GLU A 384 13.37 17.43 6.16
N ILE A 385 13.42 16.52 5.19
CA ILE A 385 13.17 15.09 5.38
C ILE A 385 14.49 14.32 5.47
N TYR A 386 15.46 14.69 4.63
CA TYR A 386 16.70 13.95 4.39
C TYR A 386 17.97 14.73 4.76
N SER A 387 17.89 15.76 5.62
CA SER A 387 19.10 16.39 6.19
C SER A 387 20.09 15.33 6.68
N ASP A 388 21.37 15.48 6.34
CA ASP A 388 22.45 14.56 6.71
C ASP A 388 22.20 13.09 6.35
N PHE A 389 21.50 12.81 5.23
CA PHE A 389 21.15 11.43 4.82
C PHE A 389 22.37 10.49 4.86
N SER A 390 23.47 10.87 4.20
CA SER A 390 24.69 10.06 4.12
C SER A 390 25.31 9.75 5.48
N GLU A 391 25.13 10.61 6.50
CA GLU A 391 25.55 10.33 7.87
C GLU A 391 24.54 9.45 8.62
N LYS A 392 23.25 9.79 8.56
CA LYS A 392 22.17 9.07 9.25
C LYS A 392 22.11 7.60 8.83
N ILE A 393 22.36 7.29 7.54
CA ILE A 393 22.28 5.93 7.01
C ILE A 393 23.46 5.03 7.45
N LYS A 394 24.52 5.58 8.06
CA LYS A 394 25.59 4.78 8.66
C LYS A 394 25.13 4.01 9.88
N ASN A 395 24.04 4.45 10.54
CA ASN A 395 23.42 3.68 11.60
C ASN A 395 22.91 2.35 11.04
N PRO A 396 23.31 1.19 11.60
CA PRO A 396 22.85 -0.12 11.12
C PRO A 396 21.33 -0.30 11.17
N ARG A 397 20.64 0.43 12.06
CA ARG A 397 19.17 0.46 12.15
C ARG A 397 18.52 1.48 11.21
N GLY A 398 19.33 2.22 10.45
CA GLY A 398 18.88 3.31 9.61
C GLY A 398 18.37 4.50 10.42
N PHE A 399 17.43 5.25 9.85
CA PHE A 399 16.77 6.38 10.50
C PHE A 399 15.28 6.40 10.14
N HIS A 400 14.51 7.13 10.93
CA HIS A 400 13.06 7.18 10.81
C HIS A 400 12.63 8.56 10.29
N LEU A 401 11.79 8.60 9.25
CA LEU A 401 11.28 9.86 8.71
C LEU A 401 10.21 10.45 9.61
N ASP A 402 10.15 11.78 9.70
CA ASP A 402 9.13 12.41 10.50
C ASP A 402 7.72 12.20 9.92
N ILE A 403 6.74 11.93 10.79
CA ILE A 403 5.32 11.84 10.45
C ILE A 403 4.58 12.87 11.31
N PRO A 404 4.41 14.12 10.83
CA PRO A 404 3.89 15.23 11.63
C PRO A 404 2.56 14.95 12.36
N PRO A 405 1.59 14.20 11.78
CA PRO A 405 0.36 13.81 12.49
C PRO A 405 0.60 13.02 13.79
N ARG A 406 1.75 12.37 13.98
CA ARG A 406 2.12 11.71 15.27
C ARG A 406 2.37 12.70 16.40
N ARG A 407 2.62 13.97 16.10
CA ARG A 407 2.67 15.07 17.07
C ARG A 407 1.45 16.00 16.94
N ARG A 408 0.41 15.55 16.23
CA ARG A 408 -0.79 16.35 15.91
C ARG A 408 -0.46 17.66 15.19
N VAL A 409 0.60 17.63 14.39
CA VAL A 409 0.95 18.69 13.44
C VAL A 409 0.36 18.31 12.10
N TRP A 410 -0.45 19.19 11.52
CA TRP A 410 -1.19 18.91 10.29
C TRP A 410 -0.62 19.77 9.15
N PRO A 411 0.09 19.16 8.18
CA PRO A 411 0.64 19.87 7.03
C PRO A 411 -0.44 20.16 5.98
N THR A 412 -1.57 20.71 6.42
CA THR A 412 -2.69 21.16 5.60
C THR A 412 -2.65 22.68 5.54
N PRO A 413 -3.22 23.33 4.50
CA PRO A 413 -3.22 24.78 4.39
C PRO A 413 -3.84 25.52 5.59
N ASN A 414 -4.75 24.87 6.32
CA ASN A 414 -5.41 25.41 7.51
C ASN A 414 -4.80 24.93 8.84
N GLY A 415 -3.71 24.16 8.80
CA GLY A 415 -3.03 23.65 10.00
C GLY A 415 -3.85 22.65 10.83
N LYS A 416 -4.96 22.12 10.28
CA LYS A 416 -5.85 21.15 10.95
C LYS A 416 -6.15 19.94 10.07
N ALA A 417 -6.49 18.81 10.67
CA ALA A 417 -7.07 17.67 9.96
C ALA A 417 -8.46 18.04 9.43
N ASN A 418 -8.78 17.62 8.21
CA ASN A 418 -10.05 17.96 7.58
C ASN A 418 -10.93 16.72 7.55
N PHE A 419 -12.11 16.81 8.14
CA PHE A 419 -13.15 15.83 7.93
C PHE A 419 -13.70 15.96 6.51
N LEU A 420 -13.67 14.88 5.74
CA LEU A 420 -14.06 14.89 4.33
C LEU A 420 -15.23 13.93 4.08
N PRO A 421 -16.44 14.39 3.74
CA PRO A 421 -17.57 13.50 3.51
C PRO A 421 -17.45 12.72 2.18
N LEU A 422 -18.05 11.53 2.15
CA LEU A 422 -18.25 10.73 0.95
C LEU A 422 -19.73 10.36 0.86
N PRO A 423 -20.54 11.12 0.10
CA PRO A 423 -21.99 10.89 0.02
C PRO A 423 -22.34 9.47 -0.44
N GLY A 424 -23.46 8.94 0.06
CA GLY A 424 -23.96 7.60 -0.28
C GLY A 424 -23.21 6.47 0.43
N LEU A 425 -23.40 5.24 -0.05
CA LEU A 425 -22.85 4.02 0.57
C LEU A 425 -21.97 3.19 -0.37
N ASP A 426 -21.97 3.49 -1.67
CA ASP A 426 -21.23 2.73 -2.67
C ASP A 426 -19.87 3.36 -2.99
N VAL A 427 -18.83 2.51 -3.10
CA VAL A 427 -17.46 2.90 -3.49
C VAL A 427 -17.09 2.49 -4.90
N ASN A 428 -17.98 1.75 -5.56
CA ASN A 428 -17.91 1.36 -6.95
C ASN A 428 -19.26 1.67 -7.59
N ASN A 429 -19.28 1.84 -8.91
CA ASN A 429 -20.50 2.02 -9.67
C ASN A 429 -21.49 0.89 -9.37
N PRO A 430 -22.76 1.22 -9.09
CA PRO A 430 -23.81 0.23 -8.96
C PRO A 430 -23.89 -0.65 -10.21
N VAL A 431 -24.25 -1.91 -10.00
CA VAL A 431 -24.51 -2.86 -11.07
C VAL A 431 -25.96 -3.28 -10.93
N ASP A 432 -26.78 -2.85 -11.89
CA ASP A 432 -28.24 -3.03 -11.85
C ASP A 432 -28.68 -4.39 -12.41
N ASP A 433 -27.78 -5.10 -13.10
CA ASP A 433 -28.05 -6.43 -13.64
C ASP A 433 -27.94 -7.49 -12.53
N PRO A 434 -29.05 -8.15 -12.13
CA PRO A 434 -29.05 -9.15 -11.07
C PRO A 434 -28.29 -10.43 -11.43
N THR A 435 -27.93 -10.62 -12.70
CA THR A 435 -27.15 -11.77 -13.17
C THR A 435 -25.64 -11.56 -13.01
N MET A 436 -25.20 -10.31 -12.80
CA MET A 436 -23.78 -10.00 -12.64
C MET A 436 -23.28 -10.28 -11.22
N LEU A 437 -22.12 -10.95 -11.16
CA LEU A 437 -21.42 -11.23 -9.91
C LEU A 437 -20.27 -10.24 -9.69
N ARG A 438 -20.01 -9.89 -8.43
CA ARG A 438 -18.80 -9.14 -8.06
C ARG A 438 -17.61 -10.09 -7.99
N LEU A 439 -16.56 -9.76 -8.74
CA LEU A 439 -15.27 -10.46 -8.75
C LEU A 439 -14.23 -9.66 -7.96
N ALA A 440 -13.53 -10.31 -7.05
CA ALA A 440 -12.30 -9.80 -6.46
C ALA A 440 -11.11 -10.69 -6.83
N THR A 441 -9.92 -10.12 -6.95
CA THR A 441 -8.68 -10.90 -7.12
C THR A 441 -7.90 -10.94 -5.83
N VAL A 442 -7.35 -12.10 -5.47
CA VAL A 442 -6.51 -12.27 -4.27
C VAL A 442 -5.14 -12.83 -4.61
N ARG A 443 -4.19 -12.61 -3.71
CA ARG A 443 -2.83 -13.14 -3.82
C ARG A 443 -2.69 -14.46 -3.07
N SER A 444 -1.95 -15.39 -3.68
CA SER A 444 -1.52 -16.63 -3.04
C SER A 444 -0.34 -16.43 -2.09
N HIS A 445 -0.15 -17.38 -1.17
CA HIS A 445 1.05 -17.41 -0.33
C HIS A 445 2.32 -17.64 -1.15
N ASP A 446 2.29 -18.59 -2.09
CA ASP A 446 3.44 -18.94 -2.93
C ASP A 446 3.54 -18.06 -4.20
N GLN A 447 3.14 -16.80 -4.08
CA GLN A 447 3.22 -15.80 -5.14
C GLN A 447 3.51 -14.42 -4.59
N PHE A 448 4.43 -13.73 -5.26
CA PHE A 448 4.64 -12.31 -5.06
C PHE A 448 4.28 -11.54 -6.33
N ASN A 449 3.09 -10.96 -6.33
CA ASN A 449 2.52 -10.20 -7.45
C ASN A 449 2.54 -11.05 -8.74
N THR A 450 3.32 -10.69 -9.77
CA THR A 450 3.41 -11.48 -11.00
C THR A 450 4.48 -12.59 -10.95
N THR A 451 5.20 -12.74 -9.84
CA THR A 451 6.18 -13.83 -9.66
C THR A 451 5.52 -15.02 -8.97
N ILE A 452 5.57 -16.17 -9.63
CA ILE A 452 5.00 -17.43 -9.16
C ILE A 452 6.14 -18.29 -8.61
N TYR A 453 6.00 -18.77 -7.37
CA TYR A 453 6.96 -19.68 -6.75
C TYR A 453 6.48 -21.13 -6.78
N SER A 454 5.17 -21.37 -6.74
CA SER A 454 4.58 -22.70 -6.86
C SER A 454 3.18 -22.67 -7.46
N TYR A 455 2.70 -23.81 -7.95
CA TYR A 455 1.31 -24.03 -8.38
C TYR A 455 0.38 -24.49 -7.25
N ASN A 456 0.76 -24.22 -6.00
CA ASN A 456 0.01 -24.65 -4.83
C ASN A 456 -0.39 -23.43 -3.98
N ASP A 457 -1.50 -23.58 -3.26
CA ASP A 457 -1.91 -22.65 -2.21
C ASP A 457 -2.28 -23.46 -0.97
N ARG A 458 -1.31 -23.66 -0.09
CA ARG A 458 -1.46 -24.49 1.12
C ARG A 458 -2.53 -23.96 2.07
N TYR A 459 -2.78 -22.66 2.08
CA TYR A 459 -3.77 -22.05 2.97
C TYR A 459 -5.20 -22.23 2.47
N ARG A 460 -5.38 -22.45 1.17
CA ARG A 460 -6.69 -22.62 0.53
C ARG A 460 -6.94 -24.03 -0.01
N GLY A 461 -5.96 -24.92 0.14
CA GLY A 461 -6.07 -26.32 -0.30
C GLY A 461 -6.07 -26.50 -1.82
N VAL A 462 -5.46 -25.56 -2.56
CA VAL A 462 -5.30 -25.65 -4.02
C VAL A 462 -3.97 -26.33 -4.33
N TYR A 463 -3.98 -27.27 -5.27
CA TYR A 463 -2.80 -28.02 -5.68
C TYR A 463 -2.71 -28.10 -7.20
N ASN A 464 -1.49 -27.97 -7.74
CA ASN A 464 -1.13 -28.12 -9.15
C ASN A 464 -1.90 -27.24 -10.17
N ASP A 465 -2.59 -26.18 -9.72
CA ASP A 465 -3.29 -25.24 -10.59
C ASP A 465 -3.06 -23.82 -10.07
N ARG A 466 -3.14 -22.82 -10.98
CA ARG A 466 -3.16 -21.32 -11.02
C ARG A 466 -4.50 -20.57 -11.07
N MET A 467 -5.48 -21.20 -11.70
CA MET A 467 -6.63 -20.48 -12.26
C MET A 467 -7.91 -20.98 -11.62
N VAL A 468 -8.07 -20.68 -10.34
CA VAL A 468 -9.21 -21.14 -9.53
C VAL A 468 -10.15 -19.98 -9.26
N LEU A 469 -11.45 -20.24 -9.42
CA LEU A 469 -12.53 -19.34 -9.02
C LEU A 469 -13.17 -19.88 -7.74
N PHE A 470 -13.02 -19.16 -6.62
CA PHE A 470 -13.78 -19.47 -5.42
C PHE A 470 -15.17 -18.85 -5.54
N MET A 471 -16.19 -19.69 -5.63
CA MET A 471 -17.58 -19.27 -5.70
C MET A 471 -18.31 -19.63 -4.41
N ASN A 472 -19.16 -18.72 -3.93
CA ASN A 472 -20.08 -19.05 -2.85
C ASN A 472 -21.06 -20.16 -3.32
N ARG A 473 -21.31 -21.16 -2.47
CA ARG A 473 -22.22 -22.27 -2.78
C ARG A 473 -23.66 -21.82 -3.03
N MET A 474 -24.07 -20.72 -2.42
CA MET A 474 -25.34 -20.06 -2.72
C MET A 474 -25.05 -19.04 -3.83
N ILE A 475 -25.32 -19.43 -5.08
CA ILE A 475 -25.09 -18.63 -6.30
C ILE A 475 -25.76 -17.26 -6.13
N SER A 476 -25.01 -16.24 -5.72
CA SER A 476 -25.53 -14.87 -5.63
C SER A 476 -24.49 -13.79 -5.34
N LEU A 477 -23.34 -14.09 -4.70
CA LEU A 477 -22.65 -12.99 -3.99
C LEU A 477 -21.20 -12.70 -4.40
N ILE A 478 -20.32 -13.68 -4.60
CA ILE A 478 -18.89 -13.38 -4.73
C ILE A 478 -18.17 -14.44 -5.55
N ALA A 479 -17.37 -14.00 -6.51
CA ALA A 479 -16.32 -14.79 -7.11
C ALA A 479 -14.96 -14.22 -6.68
N VAL A 480 -14.02 -15.08 -6.27
CA VAL A 480 -12.63 -14.67 -6.03
C VAL A 480 -11.74 -15.37 -7.04
N CYS A 481 -11.16 -14.61 -7.96
CA CYS A 481 -10.17 -15.13 -8.90
C CYS A 481 -8.81 -15.13 -8.22
N TRP A 482 -8.17 -16.29 -8.29
CA TRP A 482 -6.83 -16.47 -7.84
C TRP A 482 -5.88 -16.23 -9.02
N THR A 483 -4.98 -15.27 -8.84
CA THR A 483 -3.97 -14.75 -9.80
C THR A 483 -4.30 -13.36 -10.38
N VAL A 484 -3.29 -12.49 -10.39
CA VAL A 484 -3.26 -11.26 -11.20
C VAL A 484 -3.24 -11.71 -12.66
N MET A 485 -4.39 -11.59 -13.33
CA MET A 485 -4.49 -11.79 -14.78
C MET A 485 -3.66 -10.77 -15.55
#